data_AF-A0A9Q8H946-F1
#
_entry.id   AF-A0A9Q8H946-F1
#
_cell.length_a   1.000
_cell.length_b   1.000
_cell.length_c   1.000
_cell.angle_alpha   90.00
_cell.angle_beta   90.00
_cell.angle_gamma   90.00
#
_symmetry.space_group_name_H-M   'P 1'
#
loop_
_entity.id
_entity.type
_entity.pdbx_description
1 polymer ?
#
loop_
_entity_poly.entity_id
_entity_poly.type
_entity_poly.pdbx_seq_one_letter_code
_entity_poly.pdbx_strand_id
1 'polypeptide(L)'
;MKLFIPTTTLNIDNILSTECIAPLAFYKGREYGYNQFYKIDCMPYSNVQLCFSKVPHFEINDIEHHSFPLVLEVTISDNNGQFKQIKDIDGVKVYQTDDIVRLTPYNTRVLFYNPTALNTAKLSCSDSLTNKLGDRYSFNLCHPEFDLVSFICRVKIDDFCTGYNEKVLQDNRLNKVKGFIFGYYLGVAKSLSTNSAKLLKIQKRIYDIIAAIKNDGGYNSSASIEELSQLDAEYKRNDPTMRQCKEKWNKYLENLHIPFESMETVLKDFDENDGIKTSFMRKNGFVPSVSLMQYGFYNLEGYRNALTTYTTSIVNSDRKKLLDKFTDSIKLTFDLAPSYETCMLAKEDENTTLFNKFIDRILWRDQCPTPETLRTERF
;
A
#
# COMPACT_ATOMS: atom_id res chain seq x y z
N MET A 1 24.67 11.39 -9.18
CA MET A 1 25.01 11.00 -10.57
C MET A 1 23.94 10.07 -11.13
N LYS A 2 23.87 9.87 -12.45
CA LYS A 2 22.97 8.87 -13.07
C LYS A 2 23.79 7.73 -13.64
N LEU A 3 23.35 6.50 -13.39
CA LEU A 3 23.92 5.29 -13.97
C LEU A 3 22.84 4.49 -14.69
N PHE A 4 23.24 3.79 -15.75
CA PHE A 4 22.37 2.99 -16.59
C PHE A 4 22.74 1.51 -16.45
N ILE A 5 21.75 0.69 -16.10
CA ILE A 5 21.91 -0.76 -15.88
C ILE A 5 21.10 -1.49 -16.96
N PRO A 6 21.76 -2.17 -17.91
CA PRO A 6 21.05 -2.94 -18.94
C PRO A 6 20.47 -4.22 -18.33
N THR A 7 19.25 -4.56 -18.74
CA THR A 7 18.55 -5.81 -18.40
C THR A 7 17.49 -6.14 -19.48
N THR A 8 16.52 -6.98 -19.17
CA THR A 8 15.43 -7.37 -20.08
C THR A 8 14.06 -7.12 -19.44
N THR A 9 13.04 -6.95 -20.28
CA THR A 9 11.64 -6.95 -19.87
C THR A 9 11.24 -8.20 -19.08
N LEU A 10 11.89 -9.35 -19.28
CA LEU A 10 11.59 -10.56 -18.49
C LEU A 10 11.94 -10.41 -17.00
N ASN A 11 12.85 -9.49 -16.67
CA ASN A 11 13.27 -9.26 -15.29
C ASN A 11 12.45 -8.18 -14.58
N ILE A 12 11.66 -7.37 -15.30
CA ILE A 12 11.12 -6.13 -14.73
C ILE A 12 10.16 -6.38 -13.56
N ASP A 13 9.30 -7.40 -13.67
CA ASP A 13 8.39 -7.75 -12.60
C ASP A 13 9.15 -8.16 -11.33
N ASN A 14 10.20 -8.98 -11.46
CA ASN A 14 11.05 -9.37 -10.33
C ASN A 14 11.76 -8.16 -9.71
N ILE A 15 12.32 -7.30 -10.55
CA ILE A 15 13.05 -6.09 -10.15
C ILE A 15 12.14 -5.16 -9.36
N LEU A 16 10.91 -4.91 -9.83
CA LEU A 16 9.97 -4.01 -9.18
C LEU A 16 9.30 -4.66 -7.96
N SER A 17 9.03 -5.97 -8.00
CA SER A 17 8.52 -6.73 -6.85
C SER A 17 9.52 -6.74 -5.68
N THR A 18 10.81 -6.90 -5.96
CA THR A 18 11.88 -6.88 -4.94
C THR A 18 12.46 -5.49 -4.68
N GLU A 19 12.03 -4.49 -5.45
CA GLU A 19 12.50 -3.09 -5.39
C GLU A 19 14.04 -3.00 -5.45
N CYS A 20 14.68 -3.89 -6.20
CA CYS A 20 16.13 -3.93 -6.33
C CYS A 20 16.59 -4.69 -7.58
N ILE A 21 17.83 -4.43 -7.97
CA ILE A 21 18.58 -5.24 -8.93
C ILE A 21 19.91 -5.60 -8.30
N ALA A 22 20.29 -6.88 -8.39
CA ALA A 22 21.53 -7.41 -7.82
C ALA A 22 22.33 -8.16 -8.90
N PRO A 23 23.60 -8.50 -8.65
CA PRO A 23 24.34 -9.42 -9.49
C PRO A 23 23.61 -10.76 -9.67
N LEU A 24 23.76 -11.39 -10.83
CA LEU A 24 23.04 -12.60 -11.22
C LEU A 24 23.13 -13.75 -10.19
N ALA A 25 24.28 -13.91 -9.54
CA ALA A 25 24.52 -14.97 -8.55
C ALA A 25 23.55 -14.88 -7.35
N PHE A 26 23.11 -13.68 -6.98
CA PHE A 26 22.29 -13.44 -5.78
C PHE A 26 20.90 -14.05 -5.88
N TYR A 27 20.32 -14.11 -7.08
CA TYR A 27 18.93 -14.56 -7.25
C TYR A 27 18.71 -16.01 -6.84
N LYS A 28 19.74 -16.86 -6.89
CA LYS A 28 19.66 -18.24 -6.40
C LYS A 28 19.52 -18.35 -4.88
N GLY A 29 20.01 -17.35 -4.14
CA GLY A 29 19.96 -17.29 -2.68
C GLY A 29 18.79 -16.49 -2.12
N ARG A 30 17.94 -15.92 -2.98
CA ARG A 30 16.79 -15.12 -2.55
C ARG A 30 15.65 -16.01 -2.05
N GLU A 31 15.03 -15.57 -0.96
CA GLU A 31 13.80 -16.18 -0.40
C GLU A 31 12.54 -15.43 -0.85
N TYR A 32 12.69 -14.28 -1.51
CA TYR A 32 11.60 -13.44 -1.99
C TYR A 32 11.80 -13.00 -3.44
N GLY A 33 10.71 -12.90 -4.20
CA GLY A 33 10.74 -12.71 -5.64
C GLY A 33 11.05 -14.00 -6.40
N TYR A 34 11.43 -13.87 -7.67
CA TYR A 34 11.82 -15.02 -8.47
C TYR A 34 13.30 -15.35 -8.26
N ASN A 35 13.60 -16.64 -8.15
CA ASN A 35 14.96 -17.16 -8.09
C ASN A 35 15.65 -17.19 -9.48
N GLN A 36 14.88 -16.91 -10.54
CA GLN A 36 15.35 -16.78 -11.90
C GLN A 36 15.55 -15.31 -12.27
N PHE A 37 16.67 -15.05 -12.92
CA PHE A 37 16.97 -13.75 -13.52
C PHE A 37 17.65 -13.99 -14.87
N TYR A 38 17.12 -13.35 -15.90
CA TYR A 38 17.56 -13.54 -17.27
C TYR A 38 18.81 -12.69 -17.52
N LYS A 39 19.89 -13.37 -17.89
CA LYS A 39 21.17 -12.75 -18.24
C LYS A 39 21.08 -12.15 -19.64
N ILE A 40 21.78 -11.02 -19.87
CA ILE A 40 22.02 -10.52 -21.23
C ILE A 40 23.25 -11.22 -21.79
N ASP A 41 23.16 -11.79 -22.99
CA ASP A 41 24.22 -12.62 -23.58
C ASP A 41 25.58 -11.93 -23.65
N CYS A 42 25.61 -10.64 -23.98
CA CYS A 42 26.85 -9.88 -24.09
C CYS A 42 27.52 -9.57 -22.73
N MET A 43 26.83 -9.78 -21.61
CA MET A 43 27.34 -9.49 -20.26
C MET A 43 27.82 -10.77 -19.59
N PRO A 44 29.13 -11.08 -19.53
CA PRO A 44 29.60 -12.38 -19.07
C PRO A 44 29.57 -12.57 -17.55
N TYR A 45 29.44 -11.51 -16.77
CA TYR A 45 29.64 -11.51 -15.31
C TYR A 45 28.43 -12.00 -14.52
N SER A 46 28.68 -12.69 -13.41
CA SER A 46 27.62 -13.25 -12.55
C SER A 46 27.65 -12.72 -11.12
N ASN A 47 28.83 -12.43 -10.57
CA ASN A 47 29.01 -12.02 -9.19
C ASN A 47 29.02 -10.49 -9.03
N VAL A 48 29.12 -9.76 -10.14
CA VAL A 48 29.12 -8.29 -10.18
C VAL A 48 28.13 -7.76 -11.20
N GLN A 49 27.63 -6.56 -10.97
CA GLN A 49 26.78 -5.81 -11.87
C GLN A 49 27.57 -4.64 -12.46
N LEU A 50 27.50 -4.49 -13.78
CA LEU A 50 28.05 -3.34 -14.48
C LEU A 50 26.99 -2.27 -14.68
N CYS A 51 27.42 -1.02 -14.57
CA CYS A 51 26.61 0.17 -14.79
C CYS A 51 27.39 1.20 -15.61
N PHE A 52 26.69 1.98 -16.42
CA PHE A 52 27.31 2.90 -17.39
C PHE A 52 26.88 4.34 -17.15
N SER A 53 27.71 5.30 -17.53
CA SER A 53 27.35 6.73 -17.46
C SER A 53 26.46 7.22 -18.61
N LYS A 54 26.22 6.38 -19.62
CA LYS A 54 25.39 6.67 -20.80
C LYS A 54 24.43 5.50 -21.06
N VAL A 55 23.36 5.74 -21.81
CA VAL A 55 22.38 4.72 -22.20
C VAL A 55 23.01 3.72 -23.18
N PRO A 56 23.17 2.43 -22.82
CA PRO A 56 23.66 1.42 -23.75
C PRO A 56 22.65 1.14 -24.86
N HIS A 57 23.09 0.53 -25.96
CA HIS A 57 22.26 -0.16 -26.95
C HIS A 57 22.61 -1.63 -26.96
N PHE A 58 21.62 -2.51 -27.03
CA PHE A 58 21.81 -3.94 -27.21
C PHE A 58 20.50 -4.53 -27.69
N GLU A 59 20.58 -5.70 -28.31
CA GLU A 59 19.45 -6.48 -28.75
C GLU A 59 19.31 -7.76 -27.92
N ILE A 60 18.11 -8.32 -27.90
CA ILE A 60 17.82 -9.60 -27.27
C ILE A 60 17.13 -10.46 -28.33
N ASN A 61 17.66 -11.67 -28.52
CA ASN A 61 17.14 -12.63 -29.49
C ASN A 61 16.35 -13.73 -28.79
N ASP A 62 15.19 -13.36 -28.21
CA ASP A 62 14.28 -14.28 -27.56
C ASP A 62 12.84 -14.02 -28.04
N ILE A 63 12.54 -14.60 -29.21
CA ILE A 63 11.26 -14.48 -29.90
C ILE A 63 10.18 -15.27 -29.14
N GLU A 64 10.55 -16.40 -28.53
CA GLU A 64 9.61 -17.30 -27.83
C GLU A 64 8.97 -16.62 -26.63
N HIS A 65 9.75 -15.91 -25.83
CA HIS A 65 9.26 -15.24 -24.62
C HIS A 65 8.90 -13.77 -24.87
N HIS A 66 8.94 -13.30 -26.12
CA HIS A 66 8.62 -11.93 -26.52
C HIS A 66 9.36 -10.89 -25.63
N SER A 67 10.67 -11.10 -25.52
CA SER A 67 11.58 -10.38 -24.62
C SER A 67 12.22 -9.18 -25.32
N PHE A 68 12.34 -8.05 -24.62
CA PHE A 68 12.93 -6.84 -25.18
C PHE A 68 14.06 -6.28 -24.30
N PRO A 69 15.03 -5.58 -24.91
CA PRO A 69 16.01 -4.80 -24.17
C PRO A 69 15.34 -3.75 -23.26
N LEU A 70 15.86 -3.65 -22.04
CA LEU A 70 15.40 -2.69 -21.03
C LEU A 70 16.61 -2.07 -20.32
N VAL A 71 16.53 -0.79 -19.98
CA VAL A 71 17.59 -0.12 -19.19
C VAL A 71 16.98 0.52 -17.96
N LEU A 72 17.57 0.28 -16.79
CA LEU A 72 17.26 1.03 -15.58
C LEU A 72 18.16 2.26 -15.52
N GLU A 73 17.59 3.45 -15.49
CA GLU A 73 18.30 4.64 -15.04
C GLU A 73 18.16 4.75 -13.53
N VAL A 74 19.28 4.76 -12.83
CA VAL A 74 19.34 4.91 -11.37
C VAL A 74 20.07 6.21 -11.02
N THR A 75 19.40 7.05 -10.25
CA THR A 75 19.95 8.27 -9.68
C THR A 75 20.59 7.94 -8.34
N ILE A 76 21.88 8.20 -8.23
CA ILE A 76 22.70 7.95 -7.03
C ILE A 76 23.02 9.30 -6.40
N SER A 77 22.44 9.55 -5.23
CA SER A 77 22.65 10.76 -4.45
C SER A 77 23.90 10.69 -3.57
N ASP A 78 24.18 9.52 -2.99
CA ASP A 78 25.39 9.25 -2.22
C ASP A 78 25.96 7.89 -2.65
N ASN A 79 27.24 7.84 -2.98
CA ASN A 79 27.82 6.64 -3.56
C ASN A 79 28.38 5.70 -2.49
N ASN A 80 28.63 6.12 -1.24
CA ASN A 80 29.14 5.28 -0.11
C ASN A 80 30.19 4.17 -0.45
N GLY A 81 30.90 4.28 -1.58
CA GLY A 81 31.72 3.20 -2.14
C GLY A 81 30.98 2.05 -2.87
N GLN A 82 29.64 2.04 -2.95
CA GLN A 82 28.84 0.99 -3.59
C GLN A 82 29.16 0.83 -5.08
N PHE A 83 29.31 1.93 -5.83
CA PHE A 83 29.67 1.88 -7.25
C PHE A 83 31.11 2.35 -7.45
N LYS A 84 32.00 1.40 -7.77
CA LYS A 84 33.40 1.66 -8.08
C LYS A 84 33.55 1.96 -9.57
N GLN A 85 34.03 3.16 -9.92
CA GLN A 85 34.43 3.43 -11.31
C GLN A 85 35.67 2.59 -11.65
N ILE A 86 35.61 1.85 -12.75
CA ILE A 86 36.65 0.89 -13.15
C ILE A 86 37.35 1.28 -14.45
N LYS A 87 36.64 1.90 -15.40
CA LYS A 87 37.19 2.34 -16.69
C LYS A 87 36.48 3.59 -17.19
N ASP A 88 37.14 4.30 -18.09
CA ASP A 88 36.57 5.34 -18.96
C ASP A 88 37.05 5.02 -20.38
N ILE A 89 36.10 4.74 -21.30
CA ILE A 89 36.39 4.35 -22.67
C ILE A 89 35.50 5.19 -23.58
N ASP A 90 36.08 5.95 -24.50
CA ASP A 90 35.35 6.80 -25.45
C ASP A 90 34.33 7.76 -24.76
N GLY A 91 34.66 8.23 -23.55
CA GLY A 91 33.80 9.09 -22.73
C GLY A 91 32.60 8.37 -22.11
N VAL A 92 32.59 7.03 -22.09
CA VAL A 92 31.66 6.20 -21.32
C VAL A 92 32.38 5.68 -20.09
N LYS A 93 31.95 6.15 -18.92
CA LYS A 93 32.45 5.67 -17.63
C LYS A 93 31.74 4.38 -17.26
N VAL A 94 32.53 3.38 -16.88
CA VAL A 94 32.04 2.08 -16.44
C VAL A 94 32.21 1.99 -14.93
N TYR A 95 31.13 1.57 -14.28
CA TYR A 95 31.07 1.34 -12.85
C TYR A 95 30.76 -0.14 -12.59
N GLN A 96 31.29 -0.64 -11.49
CA GLN A 96 31.08 -2.00 -11.01
C GLN A 96 30.53 -1.93 -9.59
N THR A 97 29.57 -2.80 -9.29
CA THR A 97 29.09 -3.08 -7.94
C THR A 97 28.96 -4.58 -7.75
N ASP A 98 29.36 -5.10 -6.60
CA ASP A 98 29.10 -6.47 -6.15
C ASP A 98 27.97 -6.52 -5.11
N ASP A 99 27.14 -5.47 -5.08
CA ASP A 99 26.13 -5.23 -4.07
C ASP A 99 24.73 -5.03 -4.68
N ILE A 100 23.71 -5.10 -3.83
CA ILE A 100 22.31 -4.99 -4.22
C ILE A 100 21.93 -3.52 -4.40
N VAL A 101 21.57 -3.15 -5.62
CA VAL A 101 21.14 -1.79 -5.95
C VAL A 101 19.67 -1.62 -5.59
N ARG A 102 19.39 -0.76 -4.61
CA ARG A 102 18.02 -0.47 -4.15
C ARG A 102 17.33 0.54 -5.07
N LEU A 103 16.11 0.19 -5.46
CA LEU A 103 15.31 0.94 -6.40
C LEU A 103 14.06 1.47 -5.68
N THR A 104 13.69 2.68 -6.04
CA THR A 104 12.48 3.36 -5.58
C THR A 104 11.90 4.14 -6.75
N PRO A 105 10.60 4.48 -6.71
CA PRO A 105 10.00 5.37 -7.69
C PRO A 105 10.71 6.74 -7.84
N TYR A 106 11.46 7.17 -6.83
CA TYR A 106 12.10 8.48 -6.78
C TYR A 106 13.53 8.50 -7.32
N ASN A 107 14.21 7.36 -7.32
CA ASN A 107 15.59 7.25 -7.82
C ASN A 107 15.69 6.42 -9.11
N THR A 108 14.62 5.77 -9.57
CA THR A 108 14.69 4.86 -10.72
C THR A 108 13.71 5.24 -11.83
N ARG A 109 14.19 5.22 -13.07
CA ARG A 109 13.36 5.26 -14.27
C ARG A 109 13.61 4.01 -15.11
N VAL A 110 12.55 3.45 -15.65
CA VAL A 110 12.59 2.27 -16.53
C VAL A 110 12.55 2.75 -17.97
N LEU A 111 13.61 2.47 -18.71
CA LEU A 111 13.84 3.00 -20.05
C LEU A 111 13.72 1.90 -21.12
N PHE A 112 13.11 2.27 -22.24
CA PHE A 112 12.83 1.36 -23.36
C PHE A 112 13.26 2.01 -24.68
N TYR A 113 13.69 1.21 -25.66
CA TYR A 113 14.02 1.73 -26.99
C TYR A 113 12.79 1.85 -27.90
N ASN A 114 11.70 1.14 -27.60
CA ASN A 114 10.50 1.15 -28.44
C ASN A 114 9.19 1.07 -27.61
N PRO A 115 8.05 1.53 -28.17
CA PRO A 115 6.77 1.53 -27.48
C PRO A 115 6.22 0.14 -27.13
N THR A 116 6.47 -0.87 -27.96
CA THR A 116 5.99 -2.24 -27.75
C THR A 116 6.56 -2.83 -26.46
N ALA A 117 7.87 -2.67 -26.25
CA ALA A 117 8.56 -3.11 -25.04
C ALA A 117 8.01 -2.40 -23.80
N LEU A 118 7.79 -1.08 -23.90
CA LEU A 118 7.25 -0.27 -22.81
C LEU A 118 5.84 -0.73 -22.41
N ASN A 119 4.94 -0.92 -23.38
CA ASN A 119 3.57 -1.33 -23.11
C ASN A 119 3.51 -2.76 -22.54
N THR A 120 4.30 -3.68 -23.10
CA THR A 120 4.42 -5.06 -22.59
C THR A 120 4.88 -5.08 -21.13
N ALA A 121 5.93 -4.33 -20.81
CA ALA A 121 6.44 -4.25 -19.44
C ALA A 121 5.42 -3.63 -18.46
N LYS A 122 4.69 -2.60 -18.88
CA LYS A 122 3.62 -2.00 -18.05
C LYS A 122 2.52 -3.01 -17.73
N LEU A 123 2.04 -3.74 -18.73
CA LEU A 123 1.01 -4.77 -18.53
C LEU A 123 1.49 -5.89 -17.59
N SER A 124 2.71 -6.38 -17.82
CA SER A 124 3.30 -7.41 -16.93
C SER A 124 3.43 -6.93 -15.48
N CYS A 125 3.77 -5.65 -15.28
CA CYS A 125 3.88 -5.07 -13.94
C CYS A 125 2.52 -4.85 -13.27
N SER A 126 1.48 -4.45 -14.02
CA SER A 126 0.15 -4.17 -13.46
C SER A 126 -0.59 -5.43 -13.01
N ASP A 127 -0.33 -6.55 -13.68
CA ASP A 127 -0.98 -7.83 -13.38
C ASP A 127 -0.33 -8.57 -12.19
N SER A 128 0.82 -8.08 -11.71
CA SER A 128 1.60 -8.71 -10.65
C SER A 128 1.19 -8.22 -9.25
N LEU A 129 0.60 -9.11 -8.46
CA LEU A 129 0.24 -8.84 -7.07
C LEU A 129 1.45 -8.58 -6.15
N THR A 130 2.64 -9.05 -6.53
CA THR A 130 3.87 -8.83 -5.78
C THR A 130 4.50 -7.47 -6.07
N ASN A 131 4.11 -6.82 -7.16
CA ASN A 131 4.60 -5.50 -7.54
C ASN A 131 3.80 -4.38 -6.87
N LYS A 132 4.15 -4.06 -5.61
CA LYS A 132 3.41 -3.12 -4.77
C LYS A 132 3.46 -1.67 -5.25
N LEU A 133 4.55 -1.29 -5.91
CA LEU A 133 4.84 0.10 -6.28
C LEU A 133 5.01 0.30 -7.79
N GLY A 134 4.71 -0.71 -8.62
CA GLY A 134 4.95 -0.70 -10.06
C GLY A 134 4.41 0.54 -10.77
N ASP A 135 3.16 0.90 -10.46
CA ASP A 135 2.47 2.07 -11.00
C ASP A 135 3.09 3.43 -10.62
N ARG A 136 4.00 3.43 -9.64
CA ARG A 136 4.71 4.65 -9.20
C ARG A 136 6.03 4.85 -9.95
N TYR A 137 6.60 3.81 -10.52
CA TYR A 137 7.83 3.95 -11.31
C TYR A 137 7.55 4.68 -12.63
N SER A 138 8.52 5.47 -13.09
CA SER A 138 8.43 6.14 -14.39
C SER A 138 8.92 5.21 -15.50
N PHE A 139 8.09 5.02 -16.52
CA PHE A 139 8.41 4.24 -17.72
C PHE A 139 8.52 5.20 -18.90
N ASN A 140 9.70 5.27 -19.54
CA ASN A 140 9.98 6.23 -20.60
C ASN A 140 10.68 5.58 -21.80
N LEU A 141 10.47 6.17 -22.98
CA LEU A 141 11.30 5.88 -24.13
C LEU A 141 12.65 6.59 -23.99
N CYS A 142 13.70 6.00 -24.56
CA CYS A 142 15.04 6.55 -24.57
C CYS A 142 15.71 6.35 -25.93
N HIS A 143 16.78 7.11 -26.16
CA HIS A 143 17.66 6.94 -27.32
C HIS A 143 18.98 6.34 -26.83
N PRO A 144 19.53 5.33 -27.52
CA PRO A 144 20.83 4.78 -27.18
C PRO A 144 21.95 5.80 -27.44
N GLU A 145 23.01 5.71 -26.64
CA GLU A 145 24.19 6.59 -26.74
C GLU A 145 25.47 5.85 -27.15
N PHE A 146 25.52 4.52 -26.99
CA PHE A 146 26.64 3.68 -27.44
C PHE A 146 26.23 2.22 -27.65
N ASP A 147 26.94 1.48 -28.51
CA ASP A 147 26.73 0.03 -28.70
C ASP A 147 27.38 -0.79 -27.59
N LEU A 148 26.58 -1.51 -26.81
CA LEU A 148 27.07 -2.29 -25.67
C LEU A 148 27.88 -3.51 -26.09
N VAL A 149 27.50 -4.16 -27.19
CA VAL A 149 28.14 -5.42 -27.63
C VAL A 149 29.59 -5.17 -28.04
N SER A 150 29.84 -4.16 -28.87
CA SER A 150 31.21 -3.78 -29.24
C SER A 150 31.99 -3.20 -28.05
N PHE A 151 31.29 -2.55 -27.12
CA PHE A 151 31.91 -1.92 -25.96
C PHE A 151 32.39 -2.93 -24.91
N ILE A 152 31.56 -3.92 -24.57
CA ILE A 152 31.82 -4.85 -23.46
C ILE A 152 33.04 -5.74 -23.71
N CYS A 153 33.36 -6.05 -24.97
CA CYS A 153 34.57 -6.77 -25.36
C CYS A 153 35.87 -6.08 -24.89
N ARG A 154 35.83 -4.77 -24.61
CA ARG A 154 36.96 -3.96 -24.11
C ARG A 154 36.98 -3.82 -22.58
N VAL A 155 35.95 -4.31 -21.91
CA VAL A 155 35.83 -4.31 -20.45
C VAL A 155 36.26 -5.69 -19.95
N LYS A 156 37.33 -5.72 -19.15
CA LYS A 156 37.78 -6.90 -18.41
C LYS A 156 37.90 -6.51 -16.96
N ILE A 157 37.23 -7.25 -16.09
CA ILE A 157 37.13 -6.99 -14.67
C ILE A 157 37.10 -8.29 -13.90
N ASP A 158 37.35 -8.21 -12.59
CA ASP A 158 37.25 -9.34 -11.69
C ASP A 158 35.78 -9.60 -11.31
N ASP A 159 35.30 -10.79 -11.62
CA ASP A 159 33.93 -11.25 -11.34
C ASP A 159 33.85 -11.88 -9.94
N PHE A 160 34.09 -11.07 -8.91
CA PHE A 160 34.15 -11.52 -7.53
C PHE A 160 33.22 -10.69 -6.63
N CYS A 161 32.53 -11.36 -5.71
CA CYS A 161 31.69 -10.74 -4.71
C CYS A 161 32.25 -10.95 -3.31
N THR A 162 32.48 -9.85 -2.61
CA THR A 162 32.81 -9.85 -1.18
C THR A 162 31.55 -9.99 -0.35
N GLY A 163 31.59 -10.82 0.71
CA GLY A 163 30.49 -10.93 1.68
C GLY A 163 29.16 -11.47 1.13
N TYR A 164 29.18 -12.29 0.07
CA TYR A 164 27.97 -12.79 -0.62
C TYR A 164 26.88 -13.29 0.33
N ASN A 165 27.21 -14.22 1.24
CA ASN A 165 26.23 -14.83 2.15
C ASN A 165 25.59 -13.79 3.08
N GLU A 166 26.37 -12.83 3.56
CA GLU A 166 25.89 -11.78 4.46
C GLU A 166 24.95 -10.82 3.73
N LYS A 167 25.32 -10.39 2.52
CA LYS A 167 24.49 -9.50 1.69
C LYS A 167 23.16 -10.16 1.32
N VAL A 168 23.17 -11.44 0.93
CA VAL A 168 21.95 -12.21 0.61
C VAL A 168 21.07 -12.39 1.86
N LEU A 169 21.66 -12.76 3.00
CA LEU A 169 20.93 -12.90 4.26
C LEU A 169 20.27 -11.58 4.68
N GLN A 170 21.01 -10.47 4.58
CA GLN A 170 20.49 -9.15 4.90
C GLN A 170 19.34 -8.74 3.96
N ASP A 171 19.42 -9.08 2.67
CA ASP A 171 18.36 -8.85 1.69
C ASP A 171 17.08 -9.63 2.01
N ASN A 172 17.21 -10.92 2.32
CA ASN A 172 16.08 -11.76 2.70
C ASN A 172 15.39 -11.21 3.96
N ARG A 173 16.18 -10.83 4.98
CA ARG A 173 15.68 -10.19 6.21
C ARG A 173 14.97 -8.87 5.93
N LEU A 174 15.56 -7.99 5.12
CA LEU A 174 14.94 -6.73 4.74
C LEU A 174 13.60 -6.96 4.02
N ASN A 175 13.52 -7.92 3.10
CA ASN A 175 12.26 -8.23 2.41
C ASN A 175 11.19 -8.77 3.36
N LYS A 176 11.56 -9.57 4.37
CA LYS A 176 10.65 -10.02 5.44
C LYS A 176 10.11 -8.84 6.25
N VAL A 177 10.97 -7.90 6.64
CA VAL A 177 10.58 -6.63 7.30
C VAL A 177 9.66 -5.79 6.43
N LYS A 178 9.99 -5.58 5.15
CA LYS A 178 9.13 -4.86 4.21
C LYS A 178 7.75 -5.52 4.13
N GLY A 179 7.71 -6.85 4.00
CA GLY A 179 6.48 -7.64 4.01
C GLY A 179 5.62 -7.38 5.24
N PHE A 180 6.22 -7.41 6.42
CA PHE A 180 5.55 -7.10 7.69
C PHE A 180 4.97 -5.68 7.71
N ILE A 181 5.78 -4.67 7.37
CA ILE A 181 5.34 -3.26 7.38
C ILE A 181 4.18 -3.05 6.39
N PHE A 182 4.28 -3.59 5.18
CA PHE A 182 3.19 -3.51 4.19
C PHE A 182 1.93 -4.24 4.68
N GLY A 183 2.08 -5.43 5.26
CA GLY A 183 0.96 -6.18 5.83
C GLY A 183 0.27 -5.41 6.96
N TYR A 184 1.04 -4.82 7.87
CA TYR A 184 0.52 -3.99 8.95
C TYR A 184 -0.19 -2.74 8.39
N TYR A 185 0.42 -2.03 7.43
CA TYR A 185 -0.18 -0.87 6.78
C TYR A 185 -1.52 -1.22 6.12
N LEU A 186 -1.60 -2.33 5.38
CA LEU A 186 -2.85 -2.80 4.78
C LEU A 186 -3.88 -3.16 5.85
N GLY A 187 -3.44 -3.78 6.95
CA GLY A 187 -4.27 -4.04 8.13
C GLY A 187 -4.88 -2.77 8.68
N VAL A 188 -4.08 -1.73 8.92
CA VAL A 188 -4.55 -0.41 9.39
C VAL A 188 -5.50 0.23 8.38
N ALA A 189 -5.14 0.24 7.09
CA ALA A 189 -5.96 0.84 6.04
C ALA A 189 -7.34 0.17 5.88
N LYS A 190 -7.45 -1.12 6.21
CA LYS A 190 -8.70 -1.88 6.17
C LYS A 190 -9.43 -1.94 7.50
N SER A 191 -8.76 -1.60 8.60
CA SER A 191 -9.30 -1.60 9.95
C SER A 191 -10.49 -0.65 10.09
N LEU A 192 -11.34 -0.94 11.06
CA LEU A 192 -12.55 -0.20 11.37
C LEU A 192 -12.54 0.13 12.86
N SER A 193 -13.03 1.30 13.25
CA SER A 193 -13.38 1.51 14.65
C SER A 193 -14.52 0.59 15.07
N THR A 194 -14.62 0.35 16.39
CA THR A 194 -15.71 -0.42 16.98
C THR A 194 -17.08 0.14 16.60
N ASN A 195 -17.23 1.46 16.51
CA ASN A 195 -18.49 2.10 16.12
C ASN A 195 -18.82 1.82 14.66
N SER A 196 -17.87 2.03 13.73
CA SER A 196 -18.05 1.74 12.31
C SER A 196 -18.41 0.28 12.06
N ALA A 197 -17.78 -0.66 12.78
CA ALA A 197 -18.10 -2.09 12.69
C ALA A 197 -19.52 -2.39 13.16
N LYS A 198 -19.99 -1.78 14.25
CA LYS A 198 -21.39 -1.90 14.71
C LYS A 198 -22.38 -1.35 13.69
N LEU A 199 -22.12 -0.17 13.13
CA LEU A 199 -22.98 0.43 12.11
C LEU A 199 -23.10 -0.46 10.87
N LEU A 200 -22.00 -1.05 10.40
CA LEU A 200 -22.03 -2.01 9.29
C LEU A 200 -22.85 -3.26 9.62
N LYS A 201 -22.73 -3.79 10.85
CA LYS A 201 -23.53 -4.95 11.29
C LYS A 201 -25.03 -4.63 11.28
N ILE A 202 -25.41 -3.47 11.81
CA ILE A 202 -26.81 -3.01 11.84
C ILE A 202 -27.33 -2.75 10.42
N GLN A 203 -26.55 -2.04 9.59
CA GLN A 203 -26.90 -1.75 8.20
C GLN A 203 -27.09 -3.03 7.37
N LYS A 204 -26.22 -4.04 7.56
CA LYS A 204 -26.39 -5.36 6.92
C LYS A 204 -27.69 -6.04 7.38
N ARG A 205 -28.00 -6.02 8.67
CA ARG A 205 -29.25 -6.61 9.17
C ARG A 205 -30.49 -5.91 8.60
N ILE A 206 -30.48 -4.58 8.53
CA ILE A 206 -31.54 -3.80 7.87
C ILE A 206 -31.67 -4.17 6.39
N TYR A 207 -30.54 -4.31 5.68
CA TYR A 207 -30.52 -4.76 4.29
C TYR A 207 -31.20 -6.12 4.13
N ASP A 208 -30.83 -7.10 4.97
CA ASP A 208 -31.36 -8.47 4.90
C ASP A 208 -32.89 -8.50 5.14
N ILE A 209 -33.39 -7.73 6.11
CA ILE A 209 -34.84 -7.63 6.38
C ILE A 209 -35.58 -7.02 5.19
N ILE A 210 -35.06 -5.92 4.63
CA ILE A 210 -35.71 -5.24 3.50
C ILE A 210 -35.68 -6.11 2.23
N ALA A 211 -34.59 -6.87 2.02
CA ALA A 211 -34.50 -7.83 0.93
C ALA A 211 -35.52 -8.98 1.10
N ALA A 212 -35.69 -9.50 2.32
CA ALA A 212 -36.69 -10.51 2.61
C ALA A 212 -38.12 -10.01 2.35
N ILE A 213 -38.47 -8.82 2.86
CA ILE A 213 -39.77 -8.17 2.61
C ILE A 213 -40.06 -8.05 1.10
N LYS A 214 -39.05 -7.66 0.31
CA LYS A 214 -39.19 -7.52 -1.15
C LYS A 214 -39.44 -8.86 -1.82
N ASN A 215 -38.75 -9.92 -1.39
CA ASN A 215 -38.92 -11.27 -1.92
C ASN A 215 -40.29 -11.86 -1.57
N ASP A 216 -40.84 -11.51 -0.40
CA ASP A 216 -42.16 -11.96 0.07
C ASP A 216 -43.33 -11.12 -0.51
N GLY A 217 -43.10 -10.37 -1.60
CA GLY A 217 -44.14 -9.60 -2.29
C GLY A 217 -44.62 -8.35 -1.54
N GLY A 218 -43.82 -7.83 -0.60
CA GLY A 218 -44.15 -6.62 0.17
C GLY A 218 -45.06 -6.85 1.37
N TYR A 219 -45.35 -8.10 1.72
CA TYR A 219 -46.02 -8.43 2.98
C TYR A 219 -45.07 -8.19 4.16
N ASN A 220 -45.34 -7.12 4.91
CA ASN A 220 -44.60 -6.80 6.12
C ASN A 220 -45.18 -7.59 7.30
N SER A 221 -44.39 -8.49 7.89
CA SER A 221 -44.73 -9.00 9.21
C SER A 221 -44.59 -7.87 10.25
N SER A 222 -45.47 -7.81 11.24
CA SER A 222 -45.38 -6.84 12.35
C SER A 222 -44.03 -6.93 13.07
N ALA A 223 -43.49 -8.14 13.19
CA ALA A 223 -42.17 -8.40 13.77
C ALA A 223 -41.03 -7.74 12.97
N SER A 224 -41.07 -7.79 11.62
CA SER A 224 -40.05 -7.17 10.77
C SER A 224 -40.06 -5.64 10.87
N ILE A 225 -41.25 -5.04 10.97
CA ILE A 225 -41.43 -3.59 11.16
C ILE A 225 -40.87 -3.14 12.52
N GLU A 226 -41.16 -3.90 13.57
CA GLU A 226 -40.66 -3.63 14.91
C GLU A 226 -39.13 -3.75 14.97
N GLU A 227 -38.58 -4.82 14.40
CA GLU A 227 -37.13 -5.02 14.32
C GLU A 227 -36.44 -3.90 13.54
N LEU A 228 -36.97 -3.47 12.39
CA LEU A 228 -36.44 -2.34 11.62
C LEU A 228 -36.41 -1.04 12.45
N SER A 229 -37.46 -0.80 13.25
CA SER A 229 -37.55 0.38 14.11
C SER A 229 -36.53 0.33 15.25
N GLN A 230 -36.32 -0.84 15.85
CA GLN A 230 -35.29 -1.06 16.88
C GLN A 230 -33.88 -0.87 16.30
N LEU A 231 -33.61 -1.43 15.12
CA LEU A 231 -32.31 -1.32 14.45
C LEU A 231 -32.01 0.13 14.00
N ASP A 232 -33.01 0.88 13.52
CA ASP A 232 -32.85 2.31 13.20
C ASP A 232 -32.48 3.14 14.45
N ALA A 233 -33.16 2.88 15.57
CA ALA A 233 -32.85 3.52 16.84
C ALA A 233 -31.46 3.14 17.37
N GLU A 234 -31.06 1.87 17.25
CA GLU A 234 -29.73 1.39 17.62
C GLU A 234 -28.65 2.01 16.72
N TYR A 235 -28.90 2.11 15.41
CA TYR A 235 -28.00 2.72 14.44
C TYR A 235 -27.69 4.16 14.84
N LYS A 236 -28.73 4.98 15.07
CA LYS A 236 -28.59 6.39 15.48
C LYS A 236 -27.84 6.56 16.81
N ARG A 237 -28.03 5.63 17.75
CA ARG A 237 -27.32 5.66 19.04
C ARG A 237 -25.83 5.41 18.88
N ASN A 238 -25.44 4.56 17.94
CA ASN A 238 -24.04 4.22 17.68
C ASN A 238 -23.39 5.14 16.64
N ASP A 239 -24.16 5.99 15.95
CA ASP A 239 -23.65 6.93 14.96
C ASP A 239 -22.87 8.08 15.63
N PRO A 240 -21.54 8.18 15.45
CA PRO A 240 -20.74 9.21 16.09
C PRO A 240 -20.93 10.59 15.44
N THR A 241 -21.55 10.68 14.26
CA THR A 241 -21.61 11.89 13.43
C THR A 241 -22.29 13.05 14.14
N MET A 242 -23.44 12.79 14.78
CA MET A 242 -24.18 13.83 15.51
C MET A 242 -23.42 14.34 16.72
N ARG A 243 -22.76 13.44 17.47
CA ARG A 243 -21.91 13.81 18.60
C ARG A 243 -20.71 14.66 18.13
N GLN A 244 -20.01 14.22 17.10
CA GLN A 244 -18.88 14.95 16.52
C GLN A 244 -19.29 16.32 15.97
N CYS A 245 -20.48 16.41 15.35
CA CYS A 245 -21.02 17.67 14.88
C CYS A 245 -21.32 18.63 16.03
N LYS A 246 -21.94 18.13 17.11
CA LYS A 246 -22.21 18.93 18.33
C LYS A 246 -20.91 19.43 18.97
N GLU A 247 -19.91 18.56 19.10
CA GLU A 247 -18.59 18.93 19.63
C GLU A 247 -17.91 20.01 18.75
N LYS A 248 -17.93 19.87 17.42
CA LYS A 248 -17.41 20.90 16.50
C LYS A 248 -18.20 22.21 16.57
N TRP A 249 -19.51 22.14 16.69
CA TRP A 249 -20.37 23.32 16.82
C TRP A 249 -20.04 24.09 18.10
N ASN A 250 -19.91 23.39 19.23
CA ASN A 250 -19.54 24.00 20.50
C ASN A 250 -18.16 24.66 20.42
N LYS A 251 -17.17 23.97 19.86
CA LYS A 251 -15.83 24.54 19.66
C LYS A 251 -15.84 25.77 18.73
N TYR A 252 -16.70 25.76 17.71
CA TYR A 252 -16.88 26.92 16.83
C TYR A 252 -17.46 28.11 17.59
N LEU A 253 -18.46 27.91 18.44
CA LEU A 253 -19.03 28.96 19.28
C LEU A 253 -18.05 29.47 20.34
N GLU A 254 -17.28 28.58 20.96
CA GLU A 254 -16.21 28.92 21.91
C GLU A 254 -15.16 29.82 21.25
N ASN A 255 -14.70 29.48 20.04
CA ASN A 255 -13.75 30.29 19.27
C ASN A 255 -14.31 31.67 18.90
N LEU A 256 -15.63 31.80 18.80
CA LEU A 256 -16.30 33.08 18.56
C LEU A 256 -16.67 33.81 19.85
N HIS A 257 -16.33 33.25 21.02
CA HIS A 257 -16.71 33.75 22.34
C HIS A 257 -18.23 33.91 22.52
N ILE A 258 -19.02 33.06 21.86
CA ILE A 258 -20.49 33.04 21.95
C ILE A 258 -20.91 31.94 22.94
N PRO A 259 -21.62 32.27 24.03
CA PRO A 259 -22.19 31.26 24.90
C PRO A 259 -23.22 30.39 24.16
N PHE A 260 -23.15 29.07 24.36
CA PHE A 260 -24.05 28.12 23.70
C PHE A 260 -25.54 28.46 23.93
N GLU A 261 -25.91 28.80 25.17
CA GLU A 261 -27.28 29.14 25.55
C GLU A 261 -27.79 30.41 24.84
N SER A 262 -26.91 31.41 24.65
CA SER A 262 -27.23 32.63 23.93
C SER A 262 -27.50 32.34 22.46
N MET A 263 -26.69 31.49 21.82
CA MET A 263 -26.90 31.09 20.43
C MET A 263 -28.18 30.26 20.24
N GLU A 264 -28.49 29.33 21.16
CA GLU A 264 -29.73 28.56 21.12
C GLU A 264 -30.98 29.45 21.24
N THR A 265 -30.92 30.51 22.04
CA THR A 265 -32.01 31.48 22.18
C THR A 265 -32.21 32.23 20.87
N VAL A 266 -31.14 32.76 20.27
CA VAL A 266 -31.18 33.44 18.97
C VAL A 266 -31.73 32.52 17.89
N LEU A 267 -31.24 31.28 17.78
CA LEU A 267 -31.72 30.33 16.77
C LEU A 267 -33.20 29.99 16.90
N LYS A 268 -33.75 30.02 18.13
CA LYS A 268 -35.19 29.84 18.36
C LYS A 268 -35.99 31.09 17.98
N ASP A 269 -35.50 32.27 18.32
CA ASP A 269 -36.18 33.55 18.04
C ASP A 269 -36.31 33.83 16.53
N PHE A 270 -35.37 33.33 15.73
CA PHE A 270 -35.36 33.51 14.27
C PHE A 270 -36.02 32.35 13.48
N ASP A 271 -36.48 31.27 14.13
CA ASP A 271 -37.00 30.05 13.47
C ASP A 271 -36.02 29.42 12.44
N GLU A 272 -34.73 29.77 12.50
CA GLU A 272 -33.69 29.32 11.56
C GLU A 272 -32.84 28.15 12.11
N ASN A 273 -33.30 27.52 13.19
CA ASN A 273 -32.54 26.52 13.93
C ASN A 273 -32.07 25.36 13.03
N ASP A 274 -32.96 24.82 12.19
CA ASP A 274 -32.66 23.70 11.30
C ASP A 274 -31.84 24.11 10.07
N GLY A 275 -32.08 25.31 9.53
CA GLY A 275 -31.38 25.83 8.37
C GLY A 275 -29.90 26.11 8.65
N ILE A 276 -29.61 26.79 9.75
CA ILE A 276 -28.24 27.14 10.17
C ILE A 276 -27.47 25.88 10.57
N LYS A 277 -28.08 24.98 11.37
CA LYS A 277 -27.44 23.71 11.77
C LYS A 277 -27.14 22.83 10.55
N THR A 278 -28.06 22.73 9.58
CA THR A 278 -27.85 21.98 8.34
C THR A 278 -26.75 22.60 7.47
N SER A 279 -26.71 23.94 7.36
CA SER A 279 -25.66 24.66 6.63
C SER A 279 -24.28 24.43 7.27
N PHE A 280 -24.20 24.49 8.61
CA PHE A 280 -22.98 24.19 9.35
C PHE A 280 -22.51 22.75 9.13
N MET A 281 -23.43 21.78 9.19
CA MET A 281 -23.13 20.37 8.91
C MET A 281 -22.48 20.21 7.53
N ARG A 282 -23.12 20.74 6.48
CA ARG A 282 -22.62 20.65 5.09
C ARG A 282 -21.26 21.32 4.93
N LYS A 283 -21.09 22.55 5.45
CA LYS A 283 -19.81 23.29 5.37
C LYS A 283 -18.66 22.56 6.06
N ASN A 284 -18.95 21.75 7.09
CA ASN A 284 -17.96 21.01 7.85
C ASN A 284 -17.80 19.54 7.41
N GLY A 285 -18.41 19.16 6.29
CA GLY A 285 -18.31 17.81 5.71
C GLY A 285 -19.14 16.75 6.44
N PHE A 286 -20.11 17.14 7.27
CA PHE A 286 -21.06 16.21 7.86
C PHE A 286 -22.24 15.96 6.93
N VAL A 287 -22.68 14.71 6.87
CA VAL A 287 -23.86 14.30 6.11
C VAL A 287 -25.05 14.25 7.07
N PRO A 288 -26.26 14.71 6.68
CA PRO A 288 -27.45 14.56 7.51
C PRO A 288 -27.74 13.09 7.84
N SER A 289 -28.18 12.83 9.07
CA SER A 289 -28.51 11.48 9.50
C SER A 289 -29.67 10.91 8.69
N VAL A 290 -29.54 9.64 8.30
CA VAL A 290 -30.59 8.87 7.64
C VAL A 290 -31.48 8.23 8.72
N SER A 291 -32.80 8.26 8.51
CA SER A 291 -33.79 7.76 9.45
C SER A 291 -34.92 7.04 8.73
N LEU A 292 -35.34 5.88 9.26
CA LEU A 292 -36.50 5.15 8.75
C LEU A 292 -37.75 6.03 8.64
N MET A 293 -37.99 6.92 9.62
CA MET A 293 -39.12 7.87 9.60
C MET A 293 -39.13 8.82 8.39
N GLN A 294 -37.96 9.18 7.84
CA GLN A 294 -37.90 10.09 6.68
C GLN A 294 -38.43 9.45 5.40
N TYR A 295 -38.36 8.12 5.32
CA TYR A 295 -38.75 7.34 4.14
C TYR A 295 -40.09 6.65 4.34
N GLY A 296 -40.44 6.32 5.59
CA GLY A 296 -41.62 5.54 5.92
C GLY A 296 -41.54 4.08 5.44
N PHE A 297 -42.49 3.27 5.87
CA PHE A 297 -42.55 1.83 5.54
C PHE A 297 -42.94 1.56 4.07
N TYR A 298 -43.37 2.59 3.33
CA TYR A 298 -43.69 2.51 1.91
C TYR A 298 -42.45 2.68 1.00
N ASN A 299 -41.34 3.21 1.52
CA ASN A 299 -40.11 3.44 0.75
C ASN A 299 -38.87 2.84 1.43
N LEU A 300 -38.96 1.56 1.81
CA LEU A 300 -37.84 0.83 2.44
C LEU A 300 -36.62 0.72 1.54
N GLU A 301 -36.79 0.63 0.22
CA GLU A 301 -35.68 0.59 -0.73
C GLU A 301 -34.90 1.91 -0.76
N GLY A 302 -35.61 3.06 -0.71
CA GLY A 302 -35.00 4.38 -0.55
C GLY A 302 -34.22 4.50 0.76
N TYR A 303 -34.81 4.05 1.87
CA TYR A 303 -34.13 4.04 3.17
C TYR A 303 -32.86 3.18 3.15
N ARG A 304 -32.95 1.95 2.62
CA ARG A 304 -31.81 1.02 2.51
C ARG A 304 -30.65 1.63 1.72
N ASN A 305 -30.95 2.21 0.56
CA ASN A 305 -29.92 2.79 -0.31
C ASN A 305 -29.27 4.03 0.33
N ALA A 306 -30.07 4.88 0.98
CA ALA A 306 -29.58 6.03 1.71
C ALA A 306 -28.70 5.63 2.90
N LEU A 307 -29.15 4.66 3.71
CA LEU A 307 -28.40 4.17 4.87
C LEU A 307 -27.07 3.51 4.44
N THR A 308 -27.07 2.79 3.33
CA THR A 308 -25.85 2.15 2.77
C THR A 308 -24.83 3.22 2.35
N THR A 309 -25.28 4.25 1.63
CA THR A 309 -24.45 5.37 1.20
C THR A 309 -23.89 6.14 2.40
N TYR A 310 -24.74 6.42 3.39
CA TYR A 310 -24.37 7.11 4.62
C TYR A 310 -23.35 6.31 5.45
N THR A 311 -23.60 5.02 5.68
CA THR A 311 -22.68 4.13 6.40
C THR A 311 -21.32 4.04 5.69
N THR A 312 -21.31 3.95 4.36
CA THR A 312 -20.08 3.92 3.56
C THR A 312 -19.26 5.20 3.74
N SER A 313 -19.92 6.36 3.78
CA SER A 313 -19.26 7.65 4.04
C SER A 313 -18.61 7.70 5.41
N ILE A 314 -19.32 7.28 6.47
CA ILE A 314 -18.78 7.22 7.84
C ILE A 314 -17.57 6.30 7.91
N VAL A 315 -17.70 5.08 7.36
CA VAL A 315 -16.63 4.07 7.35
C VAL A 315 -15.39 4.59 6.62
N ASN A 316 -15.56 5.25 5.47
CA ASN A 316 -14.44 5.81 4.72
C ASN A 316 -13.77 6.97 5.46
N SER A 317 -14.55 7.84 6.11
CA SER A 317 -14.00 8.90 6.95
C SER A 317 -13.21 8.34 8.14
N ASP A 318 -13.72 7.30 8.79
CA ASP A 318 -13.08 6.66 9.94
C ASP A 318 -11.77 5.97 9.53
N ARG A 319 -11.78 5.19 8.44
CA ARG A 319 -10.58 4.59 7.84
C ARG A 319 -9.53 5.64 7.51
N LYS A 320 -9.94 6.75 6.90
CA LYS A 320 -9.03 7.85 6.57
C LYS A 320 -8.38 8.43 7.83
N LYS A 321 -9.15 8.69 8.89
CA LYS A 321 -8.60 9.18 10.18
C LYS A 321 -7.58 8.22 10.78
N LEU A 322 -7.85 6.91 10.75
CA LEU A 322 -6.92 5.88 11.23
C LEU A 322 -5.63 5.86 10.39
N LEU A 323 -5.77 5.94 9.07
CA LEU A 323 -4.65 5.93 8.14
C LEU A 323 -3.78 7.18 8.23
N ASP A 324 -4.39 8.36 8.34
CA ASP A 324 -3.70 9.64 8.49
C ASP A 324 -2.86 9.62 9.78
N LYS A 325 -3.48 9.19 10.89
CA LYS A 325 -2.78 9.03 12.19
C LYS A 325 -1.59 8.08 12.08
N PHE A 326 -1.73 6.97 11.35
CA PHE A 326 -0.65 6.01 11.15
C PHE A 326 0.47 6.58 10.26
N THR A 327 0.11 7.28 9.18
CA THR A 327 1.06 7.83 8.22
C THR A 327 1.97 8.86 8.89
N ASP A 328 1.39 9.72 9.73
CA ASP A 328 2.13 10.72 10.50
C ASP A 328 3.11 10.10 11.50
N SER A 329 2.83 8.88 11.98
CA SER A 329 3.61 8.22 13.03
C SER A 329 4.48 7.05 12.55
N ILE A 330 4.55 6.76 11.25
CA ILE A 330 5.12 5.48 10.74
C ILE A 330 6.53 5.19 11.27
N LYS A 331 7.37 6.22 11.39
CA LYS A 331 8.74 6.11 11.92
C LYS A 331 8.81 5.75 13.40
N LEU A 332 7.78 6.11 14.17
CA LEU A 332 7.66 5.85 15.61
C LEU A 332 6.80 4.60 15.88
N THR A 333 6.17 4.04 14.86
CA THR A 333 5.33 2.84 15.00
C THR A 333 6.17 1.60 15.22
N PHE A 334 7.32 1.49 14.56
CA PHE A 334 8.11 0.28 14.51
C PHE A 334 9.46 0.44 15.21
N ASP A 335 9.84 -0.57 15.99
CA ASP A 335 11.19 -0.77 16.48
C ASP A 335 11.89 -1.77 15.56
N LEU A 336 12.90 -1.30 14.83
CA LEU A 336 13.58 -2.06 13.79
C LEU A 336 15.02 -2.36 14.20
N ALA A 337 15.35 -3.64 14.29
CA ALA A 337 16.72 -4.06 14.52
C ALA A 337 17.62 -3.64 13.34
N PRO A 338 18.82 -3.08 13.57
CA PRO A 338 19.74 -2.69 12.49
C PRO A 338 20.13 -3.83 11.55
N SER A 339 20.11 -5.08 12.04
CA SER A 339 20.37 -6.30 11.28
C SER A 339 19.18 -6.82 10.47
N TYR A 340 18.01 -6.15 10.58
CA TYR A 340 16.71 -6.59 10.06
C TYR A 340 16.23 -7.95 10.59
N GLU A 341 16.83 -8.47 11.67
CA GLU A 341 16.41 -9.75 12.27
C GLU A 341 15.00 -9.71 12.83
N THR A 342 14.59 -8.56 13.35
CA THR A 342 13.26 -8.33 13.89
C THR A 342 12.78 -6.93 13.54
N CYS A 343 11.46 -6.82 13.40
CA CYS A 343 10.73 -5.56 13.36
C CYS A 343 9.49 -5.74 14.21
N MET A 344 9.35 -4.91 15.24
CA MET A 344 8.27 -4.98 16.23
C MET A 344 7.52 -3.67 16.29
N LEU A 345 6.34 -3.66 16.91
CA LEU A 345 5.70 -2.40 17.25
C LEU A 345 6.39 -1.75 18.45
N ALA A 346 6.72 -0.46 18.35
CA ALA A 346 7.47 0.28 19.36
C ALA A 346 6.62 0.73 20.57
N LYS A 347 5.28 0.68 20.45
CA LYS A 347 4.39 1.18 21.50
C LYS A 347 4.39 0.24 22.72
N GLU A 348 4.59 0.81 23.90
CA GLU A 348 4.56 0.05 25.16
C GLU A 348 3.13 -0.02 25.72
N ASP A 349 2.32 -0.94 25.19
CA ASP A 349 1.04 -1.31 25.80
C ASP A 349 0.79 -2.83 25.76
N GLU A 350 -0.18 -3.30 26.53
CA GLU A 350 -0.46 -4.73 26.70
C GLU A 350 -0.84 -5.42 25.38
N ASN A 351 -1.66 -4.77 24.54
CA ASN A 351 -2.07 -5.32 23.25
C ASN A 351 -0.88 -5.40 22.29
N THR A 352 -0.06 -4.34 22.27
CA THR A 352 1.17 -4.35 21.48
C THR A 352 2.15 -5.41 21.97
N THR A 353 2.30 -5.58 23.27
CA THR A 353 3.16 -6.61 23.87
C THR A 353 2.71 -8.01 23.45
N LEU A 354 1.40 -8.27 23.52
CA LEU A 354 0.82 -9.54 23.08
C LEU A 354 1.02 -9.76 21.58
N PHE A 355 0.75 -8.74 20.76
CA PHE A 355 0.97 -8.79 19.32
C PHE A 355 2.42 -9.09 18.97
N ASN A 356 3.39 -8.38 19.57
CA ASN A 356 4.81 -8.59 19.35
C ASN A 356 5.24 -10.02 19.73
N LYS A 357 4.69 -10.60 20.81
CA LYS A 357 4.97 -12.01 21.16
C LYS A 357 4.48 -12.99 20.09
N PHE A 358 3.31 -12.74 19.49
CA PHE A 358 2.81 -13.56 18.40
C PHE A 358 3.65 -13.42 17.13
N ILE A 359 3.94 -12.18 16.72
CA ILE A 359 4.75 -11.89 15.53
C ILE A 359 6.16 -12.43 15.67
N ASP A 360 6.78 -12.34 16.86
CA ASP A 360 8.09 -12.93 17.11
C ASP A 360 8.14 -14.41 16.79
N ARG A 361 7.17 -15.16 17.30
CA ARG A 361 7.10 -16.61 17.08
C ARG A 361 6.78 -16.95 15.63
N ILE A 362 5.71 -16.37 15.09
CA ILE A 362 5.18 -16.75 13.78
C ILE A 362 6.10 -16.28 12.67
N LEU A 363 6.49 -15.01 12.71
CA LEU A 363 7.23 -14.38 11.63
C LEU A 363 8.73 -14.52 11.83
N TRP A 364 9.30 -14.13 12.97
CA TRP A 364 10.77 -14.05 13.09
C TRP A 364 11.44 -15.37 13.45
N ARG A 365 10.73 -16.28 14.14
CA ARG A 365 11.21 -17.62 14.49
C ARG A 365 10.64 -18.75 13.64
N ASP A 366 9.77 -18.42 12.68
CA ASP A 366 9.07 -19.36 11.79
C ASP A 366 8.34 -20.49 12.55
N GLN A 367 7.91 -20.20 13.78
CA GLN A 367 7.09 -21.07 14.62
C GLN A 367 5.62 -20.80 14.33
N CYS A 368 5.16 -21.22 13.15
CA CYS A 368 3.76 -21.10 12.79
C CYS A 368 2.95 -22.12 13.62
N PRO A 369 1.93 -21.70 14.40
CA PRO A 369 1.06 -22.64 15.07
C PRO A 369 0.35 -23.49 14.01
N THR A 370 0.34 -24.81 14.19
CA THR A 370 -0.36 -25.68 13.25
C THR A 370 -1.87 -25.39 13.32
N PRO A 371 -2.63 -25.70 12.26
CA PRO A 371 -4.09 -25.65 12.32
C PRO A 371 -4.66 -26.43 13.50
N GLU A 372 -4.01 -27.52 13.95
CA GLU A 372 -4.42 -28.22 15.18
C GLU A 372 -4.16 -27.39 16.44
N THR A 373 -3.09 -26.60 16.48
CA THR A 373 -2.75 -25.75 17.64
C THR A 373 -3.70 -24.56 17.78
N LEU A 374 -4.30 -24.10 16.67
CA LEU A 374 -5.28 -23.00 16.64
C LEU A 374 -6.72 -23.44 16.86
N ARG A 375 -7.01 -24.75 16.81
CA ARG A 375 -8.34 -25.30 17.14
C ARG A 375 -8.50 -25.30 18.66
N THR A 376 -9.04 -24.20 19.18
CA THR A 376 -9.36 -24.01 20.60
C THR A 376 -10.56 -24.82 21.10
N GLU A 377 -11.24 -25.61 20.26
CA GLU A 377 -12.44 -26.39 20.62
C GLU A 377 -12.20 -27.91 20.68
N ARG A 378 -11.19 -28.37 21.43
CA ARG A 378 -11.03 -29.80 21.76
C ARG A 378 -10.80 -30.07 23.26
N PHE A 379 -11.20 -29.15 24.13
CA PHE A 379 -11.27 -29.39 25.57
C PHE A 379 -12.70 -29.21 26.07
#